data_AF-A0A9E0HBN0-F1
#
_entry.id   AF-A0A9E0HBN0-F1
#
_cell.length_a   1.000
_cell.length_b   1.000
_cell.length_c   1.000
_cell.angle_alpha   90.00
_cell.angle_beta   90.00
_cell.angle_gamma   90.00
#
_symmetry.space_group_name_H-M   'P 1'
#
loop_
_entity.id
_entity.type
_entity.pdbx_description
1 polymer ?
#
loop_
_entity_poly.entity_id
_entity_poly.type
_entity_poly.pdbx_seq_one_letter_code
_entity_poly.pdbx_strand_id
1 'polypeptide(L)'
;MAPRPRRAKVPAPPIRRQLALPVPTSPLRGPILILADAMFDQDLPTPALTNRGFAEKFGNPSHGLDDAALARLLAEFVGRGFLRWRGRAEHLLGRPDVIGLTAAGGAAWEAARSPDWDRYVDITLRETKDDWRLEVRSPSKDTAFSYLSAGEAAALHVLTGRPRWKKVPRAAVLPWRKMSVWVGRVSCRIPALAPDPARFAKQFVGWRTARDLRTAG
;
A
#
# COMPACT_ATOMS: atom_id res chain seq x y z
N MET A 1 -31.75 -21.74 57.93
CA MET A 1 -30.98 -21.17 56.80
C MET A 1 -30.73 -19.70 57.06
N ALA A 2 -29.50 -19.31 57.40
CA ALA A 2 -29.15 -17.91 57.68
C ALA A 2 -28.77 -17.18 56.37
N PRO A 3 -29.17 -15.91 56.18
CA PRO A 3 -28.89 -15.16 54.95
C PRO A 3 -27.43 -14.68 54.92
N ARG A 4 -26.76 -14.85 53.77
CA ARG A 4 -25.39 -14.39 53.56
C ARG A 4 -25.30 -12.86 53.45
N PRO A 5 -24.24 -12.22 53.99
CA PRO A 5 -24.07 -10.78 53.93
C PRO A 5 -23.69 -10.32 52.51
N ARG A 6 -24.30 -9.20 52.06
CA ARG A 6 -24.00 -8.55 50.78
C ARG A 6 -22.63 -7.87 50.84
N ARG A 7 -21.73 -8.20 49.90
CA ARG A 7 -20.45 -7.52 49.72
C ARG A 7 -20.66 -6.06 49.30
N ALA A 8 -19.98 -5.15 49.98
CA ALA A 8 -19.91 -3.74 49.61
C ALA A 8 -19.22 -3.55 48.26
N LYS A 9 -19.79 -2.68 47.42
CA LYS A 9 -19.34 -2.38 46.05
C LYS A 9 -18.21 -1.35 46.13
N VAL A 10 -17.00 -1.73 45.75
CA VAL A 10 -15.83 -0.82 45.70
C VAL A 10 -16.03 0.18 44.56
N PRO A 11 -15.90 1.51 44.79
CA PRO A 11 -16.02 2.50 43.73
C PRO A 11 -14.85 2.38 42.74
N ALA A 12 -15.17 2.47 41.44
CA ALA A 12 -14.16 2.43 40.38
C ALA A 12 -13.20 3.62 40.50
N PRO A 13 -11.89 3.43 40.26
CA PRO A 13 -10.93 4.51 40.30
C PRO A 13 -11.25 5.57 39.22
N PRO A 14 -10.96 6.86 39.48
CA PRO A 14 -11.21 7.93 38.53
C PRO A 14 -10.37 7.73 37.26
N ILE A 15 -11.04 7.79 36.11
CA ILE A 15 -10.40 7.74 34.79
C ILE A 15 -9.48 8.95 34.67
N ARG A 16 -8.16 8.73 34.70
CA ARG A 16 -7.18 9.76 34.33
C ARG A 16 -7.49 10.22 32.92
N ARG A 17 -7.94 11.47 32.76
CA ARG A 17 -8.03 12.14 31.47
C ARG A 17 -6.64 12.10 30.83
N GLN A 18 -6.45 11.23 29.83
CA GLN A 18 -5.29 11.32 28.95
C GLN A 18 -5.34 12.69 28.29
N LEU A 19 -4.35 13.53 28.58
CA LEU A 19 -4.08 14.73 27.81
C LEU A 19 -3.91 14.28 26.36
N ALA A 20 -4.78 14.75 25.47
CA ALA A 20 -4.67 14.49 24.05
C ALA A 20 -3.31 15.03 23.60
N LEU A 21 -2.38 14.12 23.29
CA LEU A 21 -1.15 14.50 22.62
C LEU A 21 -1.53 15.22 21.32
N PRO A 22 -0.87 16.32 20.95
CA PRO A 22 -1.14 16.99 19.69
C PRO A 22 -0.98 15.95 18.56
N VAL A 23 -2.06 15.74 17.80
CA VAL A 23 -2.04 14.86 16.64
C VAL A 23 -0.95 15.40 15.71
N PRO A 24 0.12 14.64 15.41
CA PRO A 24 1.14 15.09 14.47
C PRO A 24 0.47 15.38 13.13
N THR A 25 0.33 16.65 12.77
CA THR A 25 -0.24 17.03 11.47
C THR A 25 0.79 16.70 10.41
N SER A 26 0.50 15.71 9.57
CA SER A 26 1.39 15.35 8.47
C SER A 26 1.64 16.56 7.55
N PRO A 27 2.89 16.76 7.09
CA PRO A 27 3.20 17.78 6.09
C PRO A 27 2.62 17.46 4.70
N LEU A 28 2.21 16.20 4.45
CA LEU A 28 1.58 15.79 3.20
C LEU A 28 0.07 16.07 3.28
N ARG A 29 -0.37 17.10 2.55
CA ARG A 29 -1.77 17.55 2.48
C ARG A 29 -2.12 18.11 1.11
N GLY A 30 -3.40 18.12 0.74
CA GLY A 30 -3.84 18.65 -0.56
C GLY A 30 -3.18 17.90 -1.74
N PRO A 31 -2.73 18.59 -2.79
CA PRO A 31 -2.17 17.96 -3.99
C PRO A 31 -0.97 17.03 -3.74
N ILE A 32 -0.07 17.38 -2.81
CA ILE A 32 1.10 16.52 -2.54
C ILE A 32 0.70 15.17 -1.93
N LEU A 33 -0.39 15.11 -1.15
CA LEU A 33 -0.87 13.85 -0.60
C LEU A 33 -1.39 12.93 -1.71
N ILE A 34 -2.09 13.48 -2.70
CA ILE A 34 -2.57 12.75 -3.89
C ILE A 34 -1.39 12.17 -4.68
N LEU A 35 -0.35 12.98 -4.90
CA LEU A 35 0.88 12.53 -5.56
C LEU A 35 1.61 11.46 -4.74
N ALA A 36 1.63 11.60 -3.41
CA ALA A 36 2.23 10.62 -2.50
C ALA A 36 1.46 9.27 -2.52
N ASP A 37 0.13 9.28 -2.64
CA ASP A 37 -0.65 8.05 -2.83
C ASP A 37 -0.25 7.33 -4.13
N ALA A 38 -0.03 8.08 -5.21
CA ALA A 38 0.41 7.51 -6.49
C ALA A 38 1.84 6.93 -6.40
N MET A 39 2.72 7.53 -5.60
CA MET A 39 4.09 7.05 -5.35
C MET A 39 4.21 6.03 -4.21
N PHE A 40 3.09 5.58 -3.64
CA PHE A 40 3.08 4.76 -2.42
C PHE A 40 3.91 3.49 -2.56
N ASP A 41 3.73 2.73 -3.64
CA ASP A 41 4.37 1.44 -3.87
C ASP A 41 5.45 1.46 -4.96
N GLN A 42 5.66 2.61 -5.61
CA GLN A 42 6.55 2.71 -6.76
C GLN A 42 7.19 4.10 -6.89
N ASP A 43 8.37 4.12 -7.51
CA ASP A 43 8.91 5.36 -8.06
C ASP A 43 8.21 5.63 -9.42
N LEU A 44 7.86 6.88 -9.70
CA LEU A 44 7.08 7.27 -10.87
C LEU A 44 7.90 8.14 -11.82
N PRO A 45 7.77 7.94 -13.15
CA PRO A 45 8.31 8.89 -14.10
C PRO A 45 7.70 10.27 -13.91
N THR A 46 8.50 11.33 -13.94
CA THR A 46 8.00 12.71 -13.78
C THR A 46 6.88 13.06 -14.77
N PRO A 47 6.93 12.63 -16.06
CA PRO A 47 5.81 12.85 -16.98
C PRO A 47 4.48 12.22 -16.53
N ALA A 48 4.53 11.09 -15.80
CA ALA A 48 3.33 10.44 -15.28
C ALA A 48 2.68 11.20 -14.11
N LEU A 49 3.35 12.23 -13.58
CA LEU A 49 2.81 13.12 -12.56
C LEU A 49 2.23 14.41 -13.12
N THR A 50 2.35 14.69 -14.42
CA THR A 50 1.64 15.82 -15.06
C THR A 50 0.13 15.54 -15.04
N ASN A 51 -0.74 16.55 -15.11
CA ASN A 51 -2.20 16.29 -15.13
C ASN A 51 -2.61 15.27 -16.19
N ARG A 52 -2.04 15.41 -17.41
CA ARG A 52 -2.28 14.47 -18.51
C ARG A 52 -1.78 13.07 -18.17
N GLY A 53 -0.50 12.95 -17.80
CA GLY A 53 0.10 11.64 -17.48
C GLY A 53 -0.55 10.96 -16.27
N PHE A 54 -1.01 11.76 -15.31
CA PHE A 54 -1.69 11.28 -14.11
C PHE A 54 -3.07 10.72 -14.45
N ALA A 55 -3.85 11.42 -15.28
CA ALA A 55 -5.13 10.94 -15.78
C ALA A 55 -4.97 9.67 -16.62
N GLU A 56 -3.99 9.64 -17.52
CA GLU A 56 -3.69 8.47 -18.36
C GLU A 56 -3.26 7.26 -17.52
N LYS A 57 -2.42 7.46 -16.49
CA LYS A 57 -1.85 6.36 -15.70
C LYS A 57 -2.80 5.85 -14.60
N PHE A 58 -3.50 6.74 -13.91
CA PHE A 58 -4.27 6.41 -12.70
C PHE A 58 -5.79 6.51 -12.89
N GLY A 59 -6.26 6.96 -14.06
CA GLY A 59 -7.70 7.12 -14.32
C GLY A 59 -8.37 8.20 -13.47
N ASN A 60 -7.59 9.07 -12.81
CA ASN A 60 -8.08 10.15 -11.96
C ASN A 60 -7.93 11.49 -12.71
N PRO A 61 -8.98 12.33 -12.80
CA PRO A 61 -8.99 13.50 -13.67
C PRO A 61 -7.84 14.49 -13.45
N SER A 62 -7.36 14.72 -12.21
CA SER A 62 -6.26 15.66 -11.92
C SER A 62 -5.89 15.67 -10.43
N HIS A 63 -4.64 16.05 -10.12
CA HIS A 63 -4.22 16.45 -8.76
C HIS A 63 -4.31 17.98 -8.52
N GLY A 64 -4.86 18.74 -9.47
CA GLY A 64 -5.15 20.17 -9.36
C GLY A 64 -3.96 21.13 -9.54
N LEU A 65 -2.82 20.67 -10.08
CA LEU A 65 -1.64 21.52 -10.31
C LEU A 65 -1.35 21.62 -11.80
N ASP A 66 -1.05 22.82 -12.30
CA ASP A 66 -0.38 22.94 -13.60
C ASP A 66 1.08 22.45 -13.53
N ASP A 67 1.74 22.32 -14.67
CA ASP A 67 3.10 21.79 -14.76
C ASP A 67 4.14 22.63 -13.98
N ALA A 68 3.94 23.95 -13.90
CA ALA A 68 4.85 24.83 -13.18
C ALA A 68 4.64 24.73 -11.66
N ALA A 69 3.40 24.68 -11.20
CA ALA A 69 3.03 24.44 -9.80
C ALA A 69 3.47 23.05 -9.34
N LEU A 70 3.30 22.02 -10.19
CA LEU A 70 3.81 20.68 -9.95
C LEU A 70 5.33 20.71 -9.77
N ALA A 71 6.08 21.29 -10.71
CA ALA A 71 7.54 21.34 -10.64
C ALA A 71 8.03 22.03 -9.35
N ARG A 72 7.41 23.16 -8.97
CA ARG A 72 7.72 23.86 -7.71
C ARG A 72 7.43 23.01 -6.48
N LEU A 73 6.26 22.35 -6.45
CA LEU A 73 5.86 21.50 -5.33
C LEU A 73 6.79 20.30 -5.17
N LEU A 74 7.15 19.63 -6.28
CA LEU A 74 8.10 18.53 -6.25
C LEU A 74 9.47 18.99 -5.75
N ALA A 75 9.99 20.12 -6.26
CA ALA A 75 11.26 20.69 -5.82
C ALA A 75 11.24 21.03 -4.32
N GLU A 76 10.16 21.62 -3.80
CA GLU A 76 9.99 21.91 -2.38
C GLU A 76 10.08 20.62 -1.54
N PHE A 77 9.28 19.60 -1.86
CA PHE A 77 9.23 18.37 -1.06
C PHE A 77 10.47 17.48 -1.21
N VAL A 78 11.22 17.63 -2.32
CA VAL A 78 12.58 17.09 -2.44
C VAL A 78 13.54 17.85 -1.52
N GLY A 79 13.54 19.18 -1.55
CA GLY A 79 14.38 20.02 -0.68
C GLY A 79 14.12 19.79 0.82
N ARG A 80 12.89 19.43 1.18
CA ARG A 80 12.48 19.04 2.54
C ARG A 80 12.75 17.57 2.88
N GLY A 81 13.27 16.78 1.94
CA GLY A 81 13.65 15.39 2.15
C GLY A 81 12.50 14.37 2.19
N PHE A 82 11.28 14.74 1.79
CA PHE A 82 10.14 13.82 1.72
C PHE A 82 10.10 13.04 0.40
N LEU A 83 10.60 13.65 -0.68
CA LEU A 83 10.73 13.01 -1.98
C LEU A 83 12.20 12.85 -2.35
N ARG A 84 12.49 11.89 -3.24
CA ARG A 84 13.80 11.71 -3.84
C ARG A 84 13.67 11.55 -5.35
N TRP A 85 14.66 12.08 -6.06
CA TRP A 85 14.89 11.73 -7.45
C TRP A 85 15.68 10.42 -7.56
N ARG A 86 15.43 9.65 -8.60
CA ARG A 86 16.22 8.48 -9.00
C ARG A 86 16.44 8.54 -10.52
N GLY A 87 17.65 8.20 -10.96
CA GLY A 87 18.07 8.30 -12.37
C GLY A 87 19.54 8.72 -12.49
N ARG A 88 20.12 8.63 -13.69
CA ARG A 88 21.50 9.07 -13.93
C ARG A 88 21.56 10.60 -13.92
N ALA A 89 22.49 11.16 -13.17
CA ALA A 89 22.75 12.60 -13.10
C ALA A 89 23.26 13.21 -14.43
N GLU A 90 23.49 12.40 -15.46
CA GLU A 90 24.16 12.77 -16.72
C GLU A 90 23.22 13.42 -17.76
N HIS A 91 21.91 13.49 -17.54
CA HIS A 91 21.02 14.28 -18.39
C HIS A 91 21.05 15.76 -17.98
N LEU A 92 22.18 16.42 -18.30
CA LEU A 92 22.47 17.85 -18.13
C LEU A 92 21.54 18.81 -18.92
N LEU A 93 20.39 18.34 -19.43
CA LEU A 93 19.45 19.18 -20.20
C LEU A 93 17.95 18.90 -19.95
N GLY A 94 17.54 18.00 -19.04
CA GLY A 94 16.10 17.80 -18.85
C GLY A 94 15.68 16.71 -17.88
N ARG A 95 15.34 17.15 -16.66
CA ARG A 95 14.55 16.51 -15.60
C ARG A 95 14.97 15.11 -15.11
N PRO A 96 15.08 14.89 -13.78
CA PRO A 96 15.21 13.54 -13.23
C PRO A 96 14.09 12.61 -13.69
N ASP A 97 14.47 11.40 -14.10
CA ASP A 97 13.59 10.48 -14.82
C ASP A 97 12.46 9.95 -13.95
N VAL A 98 12.75 9.62 -12.68
CA VAL A 98 11.75 9.11 -11.73
C VAL A 98 11.84 9.77 -10.35
N ILE A 99 10.71 9.86 -9.68
CA ILE A 99 10.55 10.40 -8.32
C ILE A 99 9.80 9.43 -7.43
N GLY A 100 10.13 9.41 -6.14
CA GLY A 100 9.42 8.58 -5.17
C GLY A 100 9.57 9.07 -3.74
N LEU A 101 8.77 8.49 -2.85
CA LEU A 101 8.79 8.81 -1.42
C LEU A 101 10.09 8.33 -0.76
N THR A 102 10.75 9.18 0.03
CA THR A 102 11.80 8.76 0.97
C THR A 102 11.21 8.00 2.17
N ALA A 103 12.05 7.45 3.05
CA ALA A 103 11.56 6.91 4.32
C ALA A 103 10.82 7.97 5.16
N ALA A 104 11.29 9.22 5.15
CA ALA A 104 10.63 10.33 5.84
C ALA A 104 9.31 10.72 5.15
N GLY A 105 9.27 10.77 3.82
CA GLY A 105 8.03 11.00 3.05
C GLY A 105 7.00 9.91 3.30
N GLY A 106 7.43 8.66 3.31
CA GLY A 106 6.60 7.53 3.67
C GLY A 106 6.03 7.61 5.08
N ALA A 107 6.87 7.93 6.08
CA ALA A 107 6.40 8.14 7.45
C ALA A 107 5.38 9.28 7.56
N ALA A 108 5.59 10.37 6.82
CA ALA A 108 4.62 11.46 6.73
C ALA A 108 3.32 11.01 6.05
N TRP A 109 3.39 10.16 5.03
CA TRP A 109 2.22 9.58 4.38
C TRP A 109 1.45 8.68 5.35
N GLU A 110 2.13 7.88 6.16
CA GLU A 110 1.48 7.06 7.20
C GLU A 110 0.75 7.92 8.22
N ALA A 111 1.38 9.00 8.68
CA ALA A 111 0.73 9.94 9.59
C ALA A 111 -0.54 10.58 8.98
N ALA A 112 -0.53 10.83 7.66
CA ALA A 112 -1.70 11.39 6.95
C ALA A 112 -2.81 10.36 6.73
N ARG A 113 -2.46 9.13 6.34
CA ARG A 113 -3.42 8.11 5.89
C ARG A 113 -3.83 7.12 6.98
N SER A 114 -3.07 7.02 8.06
CA SER A 114 -3.26 6.04 9.14
C SER A 114 -3.51 4.61 8.61
N PRO A 115 -2.57 4.05 7.82
CA PRO A 115 -2.70 2.71 7.25
C PRO A 115 -3.03 1.62 8.27
N ASP A 116 -4.01 0.78 7.93
CA ASP A 116 -4.12 -0.56 8.52
C ASP A 116 -3.12 -1.50 7.83
N TRP A 117 -1.91 -1.58 8.41
CA TRP A 117 -0.85 -2.42 7.89
C TRP A 117 -1.16 -3.91 7.99
N ASP A 118 -2.00 -4.36 8.94
CA ASP A 118 -2.31 -5.79 9.10
C ASP A 118 -3.09 -6.37 7.90
N ARG A 119 -3.69 -5.47 7.11
CA ARG A 119 -4.36 -5.79 5.85
C ARG A 119 -3.45 -5.70 4.64
N TYR A 120 -2.26 -5.14 4.76
CA TYR A 120 -1.37 -4.98 3.61
C TYR A 120 -1.06 -6.33 2.96
N VAL A 121 -1.27 -6.38 1.65
CA VAL A 121 -0.84 -7.49 0.81
C VAL A 121 0.01 -6.92 -0.31
N ASP A 122 1.08 -7.61 -0.69
CA ASP A 122 1.86 -7.42 -1.91
C ASP A 122 1.80 -8.72 -2.73
N ILE A 123 1.65 -8.64 -4.06
CA ILE A 123 1.52 -9.82 -4.94
C ILE A 123 2.47 -9.69 -6.10
N THR A 124 3.06 -10.80 -6.46
CA THR A 124 3.81 -10.94 -7.70
C THR A 124 3.33 -12.22 -8.39
N LEU A 125 2.86 -12.08 -9.63
CA LEU A 125 2.54 -13.19 -10.50
C LEU A 125 3.68 -13.34 -11.52
N ARG A 126 4.19 -14.56 -11.69
CA ARG A 126 5.27 -14.84 -12.65
C ARG A 126 4.92 -16.07 -13.48
N GLU A 127 5.07 -15.96 -14.78
CA GLU A 127 5.00 -17.11 -15.68
C GLU A 127 6.20 -18.03 -15.43
N THR A 128 5.96 -19.34 -15.51
CA THR A 128 6.99 -20.37 -15.47
C THR A 128 6.84 -21.28 -16.69
N LYS A 129 7.76 -22.22 -16.92
CA LYS A 129 7.72 -23.09 -18.11
C LYS A 129 6.41 -23.87 -18.26
N ASP A 130 5.83 -24.29 -17.13
CA ASP A 130 4.72 -25.24 -17.12
C ASP A 130 3.42 -24.67 -16.50
N ASP A 131 3.49 -23.53 -15.80
CA ASP A 131 2.35 -22.92 -15.10
C ASP A 131 2.65 -21.46 -14.69
N TRP A 132 1.78 -20.84 -13.89
CA TRP A 132 2.09 -19.59 -13.20
C TRP A 132 2.49 -19.81 -11.74
N ARG A 133 3.26 -18.88 -11.20
CA ARG A 133 3.63 -18.82 -9.80
C ARG A 133 3.14 -17.51 -9.19
N LEU A 134 2.31 -17.64 -8.18
CA LEU A 134 1.83 -16.53 -7.36
C LEU A 134 2.67 -16.45 -6.08
N GLU A 135 3.26 -15.29 -5.83
CA GLU A 135 3.90 -14.92 -4.57
C GLU A 135 3.03 -13.86 -3.88
N VAL A 136 2.59 -14.15 -2.65
CA VAL A 136 1.83 -13.23 -1.80
C VAL A 136 2.68 -12.86 -0.60
N ARG A 137 2.82 -11.57 -0.31
CA ARG A 137 3.51 -11.07 0.89
C ARG A 137 2.52 -10.31 1.75
N SER A 138 2.53 -10.55 3.05
CA SER A 138 1.58 -9.95 3.99
C SER A 138 2.13 -9.97 5.41
N PRO A 139 1.81 -9.04 6.30
CA PRO A 139 2.21 -9.10 7.70
C PRO A 139 1.73 -10.35 8.45
N SER A 140 0.61 -10.95 8.02
CA SER A 140 0.07 -12.19 8.59
C SER A 140 -0.19 -13.27 7.52
N LYS A 141 -0.10 -14.56 7.91
CA LYS A 141 -0.51 -15.67 7.05
C LYS A 141 -2.00 -15.63 6.75
N ASP A 142 -2.82 -15.28 7.74
CA ASP A 142 -4.28 -15.30 7.61
C ASP A 142 -4.78 -14.28 6.59
N THR A 143 -4.19 -13.06 6.59
CA THR A 143 -4.44 -12.05 5.56
C THR A 143 -4.03 -12.55 4.18
N ALA A 144 -2.87 -13.20 4.05
CA ALA A 144 -2.42 -13.76 2.77
C ALA A 144 -3.30 -14.92 2.27
N PHE A 145 -3.73 -15.82 3.17
CA PHE A 145 -4.67 -16.88 2.83
C PHE A 145 -6.04 -16.31 2.41
N SER A 146 -6.54 -15.32 3.15
CA SER A 146 -7.80 -14.66 2.82
C SER A 146 -7.74 -14.03 1.42
N TYR A 147 -6.61 -13.42 1.05
CA TYR A 147 -6.37 -12.92 -0.30
C TYR A 147 -6.40 -14.05 -1.35
N LEU A 148 -5.66 -15.14 -1.11
CA LEU A 148 -5.59 -16.27 -2.03
C LEU A 148 -6.98 -16.90 -2.28
N SER A 149 -7.73 -17.16 -1.22
CA SER A 149 -9.08 -17.74 -1.29
C SER A 149 -10.07 -16.82 -1.98
N ALA A 150 -9.99 -15.51 -1.73
CA ALA A 150 -10.86 -14.55 -2.40
C ALA A 150 -10.55 -14.47 -3.91
N GLY A 151 -9.27 -14.56 -4.31
CA GLY A 151 -8.91 -14.58 -5.72
C GLY A 151 -9.33 -15.87 -6.46
N GLU A 152 -9.33 -17.02 -5.77
CA GLU A 152 -9.93 -18.25 -6.33
C GLU A 152 -11.45 -18.11 -6.50
N ALA A 153 -12.13 -17.56 -5.49
CA ALA A 153 -13.58 -17.34 -5.55
C ALA A 153 -13.98 -16.35 -6.67
N ALA A 154 -13.13 -15.36 -6.95
CA ALA A 154 -13.29 -14.41 -8.06
C ALA A 154 -12.74 -14.92 -9.40
N ALA A 155 -12.36 -16.20 -9.50
CA ALA A 155 -11.84 -16.83 -10.71
C ALA A 155 -10.63 -16.13 -11.36
N LEU A 156 -9.78 -15.49 -10.55
CA LEU A 156 -8.57 -14.81 -11.01
C LEU A 156 -7.42 -15.77 -11.23
N HIS A 157 -7.37 -16.79 -10.38
CA HIS A 157 -6.39 -17.85 -10.41
C HIS A 157 -7.04 -19.12 -9.87
N VAL A 158 -6.47 -20.26 -10.24
CA VAL A 158 -6.80 -21.56 -9.65
C VAL A 158 -5.54 -22.12 -9.05
N LEU A 159 -5.50 -22.34 -7.73
CA LEU A 159 -4.30 -22.86 -7.09
C LEU A 159 -4.10 -24.33 -7.48
N THR A 160 -2.93 -24.65 -8.01
CA THR A 160 -2.55 -26.01 -8.42
C THR A 160 -1.72 -26.72 -7.35
N GLY A 161 -1.46 -26.07 -6.22
CA GLY A 161 -0.74 -26.64 -5.09
C GLY A 161 -0.99 -25.92 -3.79
N ARG A 162 -0.34 -26.37 -2.72
CA ARG A 162 -0.43 -25.73 -1.40
C ARG A 162 0.59 -24.58 -1.27
N PRO A 163 0.21 -23.43 -0.70
CA PRO A 163 1.15 -22.35 -0.44
C PRO A 163 2.29 -22.78 0.49
N ARG A 164 3.53 -22.52 0.08
CA ARG A 164 4.73 -22.68 0.90
C ARG A 164 5.05 -21.35 1.57
N TRP A 165 5.12 -21.35 2.90
CA TRP A 165 5.25 -20.14 3.70
C TRP A 165 6.65 -19.95 4.25
N LYS A 166 7.17 -18.72 4.19
CA LYS A 166 8.38 -18.29 4.87
C LYS A 166 8.15 -16.95 5.55
N LYS A 167 8.59 -16.80 6.81
CA LYS A 167 8.65 -15.50 7.47
C LYS A 167 9.93 -14.78 7.05
N VAL A 168 9.81 -13.53 6.63
CA VAL A 168 10.92 -12.67 6.21
C VAL A 168 10.90 -11.41 7.08
N PRO A 169 11.83 -11.30 8.05
CA PRO A 169 11.93 -10.09 8.85
C PRO A 169 12.52 -8.95 8.00
N ARG A 170 12.06 -7.72 8.26
CA ARG A 170 12.58 -6.48 7.62
C ARG A 170 12.59 -6.53 6.08
N ALA A 171 11.62 -7.21 5.48
CA ALA A 171 11.44 -7.25 4.03
C ALA A 171 11.15 -5.83 3.50
N ALA A 172 11.83 -5.45 2.42
CA ALA A 172 11.52 -4.22 1.68
C ALA A 172 10.30 -4.46 0.78
N VAL A 173 9.11 -4.27 1.37
CA VAL A 173 7.82 -4.48 0.66
C VAL A 173 7.33 -3.21 -0.03
N LEU A 174 7.83 -2.05 0.37
CA LEU A 174 7.62 -0.77 -0.31
C LEU A 174 9.00 -0.11 -0.50
N PRO A 175 9.16 0.78 -1.50
CA PRO A 175 10.43 1.47 -1.75
C PRO A 175 10.98 2.24 -0.54
N TRP A 176 10.11 2.62 0.40
CA TRP A 176 10.42 3.45 1.56
C TRP A 176 10.14 2.77 2.91
N ARG A 177 9.54 1.56 2.95
CA ARG A 177 9.19 0.84 4.18
C ARG A 177 9.75 -0.57 4.20
N LYS A 178 10.32 -0.94 5.35
CA LYS A 178 10.67 -2.32 5.69
C LYS A 178 9.73 -2.83 6.77
N MET A 179 9.21 -4.04 6.64
CA MET A 179 8.40 -4.68 7.68
C MET A 179 8.59 -6.19 7.69
N SER A 180 8.20 -6.83 8.80
CA SER A 180 8.19 -8.29 8.88
C SER A 180 6.96 -8.83 8.16
N VAL A 181 7.15 -9.73 7.21
CA VAL A 181 6.06 -10.32 6.43
C VAL A 181 6.19 -11.84 6.35
N TRP A 182 5.07 -12.49 6.10
CA TRP A 182 4.99 -13.83 5.55
C TRP A 182 4.98 -13.75 4.03
N VAL A 183 5.76 -14.62 3.39
CA VAL A 183 5.77 -14.81 1.95
C VAL A 183 5.21 -16.20 1.67
N GLY A 184 4.07 -16.25 1.00
CA GLY A 184 3.44 -17.46 0.48
C GLY A 184 3.74 -17.61 -0.99
N ARG A 185 4.26 -18.76 -1.41
CA ARG A 185 4.46 -19.09 -2.82
C ARG A 185 3.62 -20.30 -3.19
N VAL A 186 2.87 -20.19 -4.28
CA VAL A 186 1.97 -21.24 -4.73
C VAL A 186 1.95 -21.26 -6.26
N SER A 187 1.89 -22.47 -6.84
CA SER A 187 1.61 -22.62 -8.27
C SER A 187 0.14 -22.38 -8.53
N CYS A 188 -0.19 -21.75 -9.64
CA CYS A 188 -1.56 -21.47 -10.01
C CYS A 188 -1.72 -21.39 -11.52
N ARG A 189 -2.92 -21.71 -12.01
CA ARG A 189 -3.33 -21.43 -13.39
C ARG A 189 -4.12 -20.14 -13.46
N ILE A 190 -3.99 -19.39 -14.56
CA ILE A 190 -4.80 -18.21 -14.84
C ILE A 190 -5.88 -18.60 -15.85
N PRO A 191 -7.18 -18.52 -15.50
CA PRO A 191 -8.26 -18.82 -16.43
C PRO A 191 -8.24 -17.91 -17.67
N ALA A 192 -8.58 -18.43 -18.85
CA ALA A 192 -8.61 -17.65 -20.10
C ALA A 192 -9.63 -16.50 -20.08
N LEU A 193 -10.64 -16.58 -19.21
CA LEU A 193 -11.66 -15.57 -18.97
C LEU A 193 -11.32 -14.62 -17.80
N ALA A 194 -10.19 -14.81 -17.13
CA ALA A 194 -9.78 -13.89 -16.08
C ALA A 194 -9.58 -12.50 -16.69
N PRO A 195 -10.14 -11.43 -16.08
CA PRO A 195 -9.81 -10.07 -16.50
C PRO A 195 -8.28 -9.91 -16.48
N ASP A 196 -7.72 -9.25 -17.51
CA ASP A 196 -6.27 -9.06 -17.68
C ASP A 196 -5.60 -8.86 -16.30
N PRO A 197 -4.69 -9.75 -15.87
CA PRO A 197 -4.08 -9.70 -14.54
C PRO A 197 -3.48 -8.32 -14.21
N ALA A 198 -3.01 -7.56 -15.20
CA ALA A 198 -2.53 -6.20 -15.04
C ALA A 198 -3.68 -5.20 -14.83
N ARG A 199 -4.81 -5.37 -15.52
CA ARG A 199 -6.04 -4.56 -15.36
C ARG A 199 -6.74 -4.87 -14.03
N PHE A 200 -6.76 -6.13 -13.62
CA PHE A 200 -7.22 -6.56 -12.30
C PHE A 200 -6.30 -6.00 -11.21
N ALA A 201 -4.97 -6.15 -11.32
CA ALA A 201 -4.03 -5.54 -10.37
C ALA A 201 -4.17 -4.00 -10.28
N LYS A 202 -4.52 -3.33 -11.40
CA LYS A 202 -4.80 -1.88 -11.45
C LYS A 202 -6.12 -1.48 -10.78
N GLN A 203 -7.16 -2.32 -10.80
CA GLN A 203 -8.46 -2.02 -10.17
C GLN A 203 -8.39 -1.99 -8.63
N PHE A 204 -7.33 -2.52 -8.02
CA PHE A 204 -7.17 -2.61 -6.57
C PHE A 204 -5.90 -1.92 -6.04
N VAL A 205 -5.40 -0.89 -6.75
CA VAL A 205 -4.31 0.00 -6.28
C VAL A 205 -4.88 0.91 -5.19
N GLY A 206 -5.08 0.32 -4.03
CA GLY A 206 -5.63 0.97 -2.85
C GLY A 206 -6.03 -0.11 -1.86
N TRP A 207 -5.24 -0.27 -0.80
CA TRP A 207 -5.67 -0.94 0.44
C TRP A 207 -6.30 -2.30 0.24
N ARG A 208 -5.47 -3.31 -0.04
CA ARG A 208 -5.93 -4.67 -0.24
C ARG A 208 -6.62 -5.19 1.00
N THR A 209 -7.92 -5.38 1.00
CA THR A 209 -8.58 -6.22 1.99
C THR A 209 -9.30 -7.37 1.28
N ALA A 210 -9.38 -8.53 1.92
CA ALA A 210 -10.15 -9.67 1.41
C ALA A 210 -11.65 -9.34 1.22
N ARG A 211 -12.12 -8.23 1.82
CA ARG A 211 -13.48 -7.71 1.68
C ARG A 211 -13.71 -7.08 0.30
N ASP A 212 -12.70 -6.40 -0.23
CA ASP A 212 -12.79 -5.68 -1.51
C ASP A 212 -12.85 -6.68 -2.68
N LEU A 213 -12.21 -7.84 -2.54
CA LEU A 213 -12.24 -8.92 -3.54
C LEU A 213 -13.61 -9.62 -3.66
N ARG A 214 -14.42 -9.68 -2.59
CA ARG A 214 -15.74 -10.34 -2.61
C ARG A 214 -16.85 -9.50 -3.24
N THR A 215 -16.62 -8.20 -3.43
CA THR A 215 -17.63 -7.25 -3.92
C THR A 215 -17.42 -6.87 -5.38
N ALA A 216 -16.36 -7.38 -6.02
CA ALA A 216 -16.00 -7.11 -7.41
C ALA A 216 -16.51 -8.18 -8.41
N GLY A 217 -17.41 -9.06 -7.96
CA GLY A 217 -18.07 -10.08 -8.78
C GLY A 217 -19.41 -9.61 -9.32
#